data_AF-A0A973JBP7-F1
#
_entry.id   AF-A0A973JBP7-F1
#
_cell.length_a   1.000
_cell.length_b   1.000
_cell.length_c   1.000
_cell.angle_alpha   90.00
_cell.angle_beta   90.00
_cell.angle_gamma   90.00
#
_symmetry.space_group_name_H-M   'P 1'
#
loop_
_entity.id
_entity.type
_entity.pdbx_description
1 polymer ?
#
loop_
_entity_poly.entity_id
_entity_poly.type
_entity_poly.pdbx_seq_one_letter_code
_entity_poly.pdbx_strand_id
1 'polypeptide(L)'
;MFARIVSEKIQRGEPFSVPVPSAFSEKVFPGSMVLLLSGKKSASLSVGHVISLFQENEEGDPGVELADLLYDGSPVINPSLRMLSEWMADYYLTRRIDTINAFLPAAVRTTVDDIAELRAFELGTRNPRIVNTALRRAIISMLSVKKKLTVSQLQRRLGKKQLYQVLSELERGGYVTLSKKFSSKSPKQKTVYRATAPLTEETAKLLSAAPKQLEALSKLAESGHECEAGELPGIGSEILRILVKKGLIEKLQREVKSNFNTGFSEPAGPPKTPSPLQQNILEELLKAVEKNEYRTFLLHGVTGSGKTLVYIELLKAVLNAGKSAIVLVPEISLTPQTAGRFKEHFHDDITIMHSAMNDQEKYDAWHSLRSGKTKIALGARSTVFAPLENLGAIIVDEEHEGAYKQDRNPRYHARDTAVMRALYSGAICVLGSA
;
A
#
# COMPACT_ATOMS: atom_id res chain seq x y z
N MET A 1 8.84 -2.58 -32.87
CA MET A 1 8.43 -3.01 -31.52
C MET A 1 7.14 -2.32 -31.12
N PHE A 2 6.19 -3.11 -30.63
CA PHE A 2 4.90 -2.70 -30.11
C PHE A 2 4.73 -3.21 -28.68
N ALA A 3 3.90 -2.51 -27.90
CA ALA A 3 3.52 -2.89 -26.56
C ALA A 3 2.02 -3.14 -26.50
N ARG A 4 1.62 -4.27 -25.92
CA ARG A 4 0.22 -4.52 -25.54
C ARG A 4 0.02 -3.92 -24.16
N ILE A 5 -0.94 -3.00 -24.03
CA ILE A 5 -1.12 -2.16 -22.86
C ILE A 5 -2.58 -2.26 -22.39
N VAL A 6 -2.78 -2.21 -21.08
CA VAL A 6 -4.10 -1.95 -20.47
C VAL A 6 -4.09 -0.63 -19.72
N SER A 7 -5.20 0.09 -19.79
CA SER A 7 -5.39 1.37 -19.09
C SER A 7 -6.84 1.53 -18.69
N GLU A 8 -7.09 2.04 -17.48
CA GLU A 8 -8.44 2.18 -16.93
C GLU A 8 -9.35 3.10 -17.76
N LYS A 9 -8.77 4.14 -18.37
CA LYS A 9 -9.53 5.20 -19.06
C LYS A 9 -9.58 5.05 -20.58
N ILE A 10 -8.80 4.13 -21.15
CA ILE A 10 -8.65 3.93 -22.60
C ILE A 10 -9.20 2.55 -22.95
N GLN A 11 -9.92 2.44 -24.07
CA GLN A 11 -10.49 1.18 -24.55
C GLN A 11 -11.32 0.43 -23.47
N ARG A 12 -11.93 1.18 -22.54
CA ARG A 12 -12.75 0.65 -21.42
C ARG A 12 -12.02 -0.37 -20.52
N GLY A 13 -10.69 -0.33 -20.49
CA GLY A 13 -9.88 -1.27 -19.71
C GLY A 13 -9.42 -2.51 -20.48
N GLU A 14 -9.82 -2.65 -21.74
CA GLU A 14 -9.38 -3.76 -22.60
C GLU A 14 -7.93 -3.58 -23.06
N PRO A 15 -7.19 -4.68 -23.33
CA PRO A 15 -5.86 -4.60 -23.91
C PRO A 15 -5.88 -4.01 -25.32
N PHE A 16 -4.95 -3.11 -25.62
CA PHE A 16 -4.74 -2.54 -26.96
C PHE A 16 -3.25 -2.39 -27.25
N SER A 17 -2.92 -2.26 -28.54
CA SER A 17 -1.54 -2.22 -29.02
C SER A 17 -1.11 -0.79 -29.34
N VAL A 18 0.10 -0.42 -28.93
CA VAL A 18 0.68 0.92 -29.16
C VAL A 18 2.12 0.76 -29.63
N PRO A 19 2.58 1.51 -30.66
CA PRO A 19 3.98 1.53 -31.06
C PRO A 19 4.85 2.07 -29.93
N VAL A 20 6.00 1.43 -29.69
CA VAL A 20 6.98 1.90 -28.70
C VAL A 20 7.95 2.87 -29.37
N PRO A 21 8.04 4.14 -28.92
CA PRO A 21 9.07 5.07 -29.38
C PRO A 21 10.48 4.50 -29.20
N SER A 22 11.37 4.72 -30.17
CA SER A 22 12.75 4.21 -30.14
C SER A 22 13.51 4.59 -28.85
N ALA A 23 13.27 5.79 -28.33
CA ALA A 23 13.83 6.29 -27.07
C ALA A 23 13.49 5.44 -25.83
N PHE A 24 12.46 4.59 -25.91
CA PHE A 24 11.99 3.74 -24.81
C PHE A 24 12.25 2.25 -25.06
N SER A 25 12.66 1.87 -26.27
CA SER A 25 12.76 0.47 -26.70
C SER A 25 13.67 -0.40 -25.81
N GLU A 26 14.72 0.17 -25.23
CA GLU A 26 15.64 -0.52 -24.33
C GLU A 26 15.23 -0.47 -22.84
N LYS A 27 14.26 0.38 -22.49
CA LYS A 27 13.84 0.63 -21.09
C LYS A 27 12.44 0.12 -20.76
N VAL A 28 11.63 -0.17 -21.77
CA VAL A 28 10.28 -0.70 -21.57
C VAL A 28 10.34 -2.22 -21.43
N PHE A 29 9.62 -2.74 -20.44
CA PHE A 29 9.53 -4.17 -20.16
C PHE A 29 8.07 -4.56 -19.88
N PRO A 30 7.70 -5.84 -20.02
CA PRO A 30 6.45 -6.32 -19.45
C PRO A 30 6.36 -5.98 -17.95
N GLY A 31 5.24 -5.41 -17.51
CA GLY A 31 5.03 -4.91 -16.16
C GLY A 31 5.45 -3.46 -15.93
N SER A 32 6.06 -2.79 -16.92
CA SER A 32 6.34 -1.35 -16.86
C SER A 32 5.06 -0.54 -16.82
N MET A 33 5.11 0.58 -16.10
CA MET A 33 4.05 1.57 -16.07
C MET A 33 4.38 2.72 -17.01
N VAL A 34 3.41 3.13 -17.83
CA VAL A 34 3.60 4.11 -18.91
C VAL A 34 2.55 5.19 -18.85
N LEU A 35 2.89 6.36 -19.36
CA LEU A 35 1.97 7.47 -19.53
C LEU A 35 1.50 7.49 -21.00
N LEU A 36 0.18 7.45 -21.18
CA LEU A 36 -0.47 7.44 -22.48
C LEU A 36 -1.15 8.78 -22.73
N LEU A 37 -1.08 9.22 -23.97
CA LEU A 37 -1.81 10.39 -24.47
C LEU A 37 -2.88 9.92 -25.44
N SER A 38 -4.14 10.27 -25.18
CA SER A 38 -5.28 9.90 -26.03
C SER A 38 -6.16 11.11 -26.34
N GLY A 39 -6.63 11.23 -27.59
CA GLY A 39 -7.67 12.17 -28.03
C GLY A 39 -7.33 13.03 -29.25
N LYS A 40 -8.30 13.20 -30.18
CA LYS A 40 -8.17 14.00 -31.41
C LYS A 40 -8.43 15.51 -31.26
N LYS A 41 -9.06 15.96 -30.15
CA LYS A 41 -9.45 17.38 -29.92
C LYS A 41 -9.06 17.95 -28.54
N SER A 42 -8.81 17.11 -27.54
CA SER A 42 -8.21 17.50 -26.26
C SER A 42 -7.41 16.31 -25.74
N ALA A 43 -6.11 16.52 -25.54
CA ALA A 43 -5.19 15.44 -25.22
C ALA A 43 -5.32 15.08 -23.72
N SER A 44 -5.77 13.87 -23.44
CA SER A 44 -5.95 13.36 -22.07
C SER A 44 -4.81 12.42 -21.71
N LEU A 45 -4.24 12.62 -20.52
CA LEU A 45 -3.20 11.76 -19.97
C LEU A 45 -3.82 10.64 -19.13
N SER A 46 -3.39 9.41 -19.39
CA SER A 46 -3.83 8.23 -18.65
C SER A 46 -2.65 7.31 -18.35
N VAL A 47 -2.67 6.68 -17.18
CA VAL A 47 -1.68 5.66 -16.82
C VAL A 47 -2.05 4.35 -17.48
N GLY A 48 -1.06 3.65 -18.05
CA GLY A 48 -1.20 2.32 -18.61
C GLY A 48 -0.14 1.36 -18.08
N HIS A 49 -0.38 0.07 -18.25
CA HIS A 49 0.52 -1.01 -17.85
C HIS A 49 0.84 -1.89 -19.05
N VAL A 50 2.13 -2.12 -19.30
CA VAL A 50 2.60 -2.97 -20.39
C VAL A 50 2.41 -4.44 -20.00
N ILE A 51 1.65 -5.19 -20.79
CA ILE A 51 1.39 -6.61 -20.60
C ILE A 51 2.46 -7.46 -21.30
N SER A 52 2.78 -7.10 -22.54
CA SER A 52 3.75 -7.81 -23.37
C SER A 52 4.33 -6.89 -24.43
N LEU A 53 5.47 -7.30 -24.99
CA LEU A 53 6.16 -6.63 -26.09
C LEU A 53 6.26 -7.60 -27.27
N PHE A 54 6.16 -7.09 -28.49
CA PHE A 54 6.23 -7.88 -29.71
C PHE A 54 6.77 -7.05 -30.89
N GLN A 55 7.19 -7.73 -31.96
CA GLN A 55 7.80 -7.08 -33.12
C GLN A 55 6.82 -6.79 -34.26
N GLU A 56 5.78 -7.62 -34.39
CA GLU A 56 4.81 -7.51 -35.47
C GLU A 56 3.84 -6.34 -35.27
N ASN A 57 3.36 -5.81 -36.39
CA ASN A 57 2.44 -4.69 -36.43
C ASN A 57 1.02 -5.24 -36.31
N GLU A 58 0.52 -5.39 -35.09
CA GLU A 58 -0.92 -5.47 -34.89
C GLU A 58 -1.54 -4.11 -35.16
N GLU A 59 -2.77 -4.05 -35.65
CA GLU A 59 -3.53 -2.80 -35.77
C GLU A 59 -3.55 -2.08 -34.41
N GLY A 60 -2.63 -1.12 -34.25
CA GLY A 60 -2.53 -0.30 -33.05
C GLY A 60 -3.67 0.71 -33.01
N ASP A 61 -3.99 1.23 -31.83
CA ASP A 61 -5.00 2.28 -31.72
C ASP A 61 -4.43 3.60 -32.28
N PRO A 62 -4.90 4.11 -33.44
CA PRO A 62 -4.34 5.30 -34.07
C PRO A 62 -4.59 6.59 -33.27
N GLY A 63 -5.38 6.53 -32.19
CA GLY A 63 -5.68 7.66 -31.31
C GLY A 63 -4.86 7.72 -30.02
N VAL A 64 -3.92 6.78 -29.80
CA VAL A 64 -3.17 6.66 -28.53
C VAL A 64 -1.66 6.64 -28.77
N GLU A 65 -0.94 7.49 -28.06
CA GLU A 65 0.53 7.60 -28.10
C GLU A 65 1.14 7.28 -26.73
N LEU A 66 2.24 6.51 -26.70
CA LEU A 66 3.05 6.31 -25.50
C LEU A 66 3.91 7.57 -25.26
N ALA A 67 3.51 8.39 -24.30
CA ALA A 67 4.07 9.72 -24.07
C ALA A 67 5.29 9.73 -23.13
N ASP A 68 5.34 8.82 -22.14
CA ASP A 68 6.42 8.77 -21.16
C ASP A 68 6.52 7.40 -20.46
N LEU A 69 7.67 7.12 -19.86
CA LEU A 69 7.89 5.97 -18.98
C LEU A 69 7.87 6.43 -17.51
N LEU A 70 7.11 5.73 -16.67
CA LEU A 70 7.11 5.96 -15.23
C LEU A 70 8.14 5.02 -14.57
N TYR A 71 8.69 5.43 -13.42
CA TYR A 71 9.69 4.65 -12.68
C TYR A 71 10.92 4.22 -13.52
N ASP A 72 11.37 5.07 -14.45
CA ASP A 72 12.45 4.79 -15.43
C ASP A 72 12.26 3.47 -16.22
N GLY A 73 11.00 3.04 -16.39
CA GLY A 73 10.67 1.78 -17.07
C GLY A 73 10.82 0.53 -16.22
N SER A 74 11.35 0.62 -14.99
CA SER A 74 11.41 -0.51 -14.06
C SER A 74 10.01 -1.07 -13.79
N PRO A 75 9.76 -2.39 -14.00
CA PRO A 75 8.46 -2.99 -13.76
C PRO A 75 7.93 -2.70 -12.36
N VAL A 76 6.66 -2.30 -12.30
CA VAL A 76 5.91 -2.15 -11.04
C VAL A 76 5.13 -3.43 -10.71
N ILE A 77 4.97 -4.30 -11.72
CA ILE A 77 4.36 -5.63 -11.62
C ILE A 77 5.42 -6.62 -12.11
N ASN A 78 5.86 -7.50 -11.23
CA ASN A 78 6.88 -8.49 -11.59
C ASN A 78 6.29 -9.67 -12.40
N PRO A 79 7.14 -10.51 -13.03
CA PRO A 79 6.68 -11.56 -13.92
C PRO A 79 5.64 -12.49 -13.31
N SER A 80 5.84 -12.88 -12.06
CA SER A 80 4.93 -13.78 -11.35
C SER A 80 3.60 -13.08 -11.00
N LEU A 81 3.61 -11.77 -10.68
CA LEU A 81 2.37 -11.03 -10.45
C LEU A 81 1.62 -10.83 -11.77
N ARG A 82 2.34 -10.68 -12.89
CA ARG A 82 1.73 -10.59 -14.22
C ARG A 82 1.02 -11.89 -14.58
N MET A 83 1.63 -13.05 -14.32
CA MET A 83 0.97 -14.35 -14.49
C MET A 83 -0.26 -14.48 -13.57
N LEU A 84 -0.15 -14.02 -12.33
CA LEU A 84 -1.27 -13.98 -11.40
C LEU A 84 -2.42 -13.07 -11.89
N SER A 85 -2.12 -11.89 -12.46
CA SER A 85 -3.15 -10.98 -13.00
C SER A 85 -3.96 -11.63 -14.11
N GLU A 86 -3.30 -12.42 -14.95
CA GLU A 86 -3.91 -13.11 -16.08
C GLU A 86 -4.83 -14.22 -15.60
N TRP A 87 -4.31 -15.10 -14.73
CA TRP A 87 -5.12 -16.13 -14.09
C TRP A 87 -6.32 -15.56 -13.33
N MET A 88 -6.14 -14.47 -12.57
CA MET A 88 -7.23 -13.84 -11.84
C MET A 88 -8.29 -13.26 -12.77
N ALA A 89 -7.88 -12.63 -13.87
CA ALA A 89 -8.79 -12.06 -14.85
C ALA A 89 -9.66 -13.15 -15.48
N ASP A 90 -9.03 -14.25 -15.90
CA ASP A 90 -9.68 -15.39 -16.55
C ASP A 90 -10.57 -16.16 -15.56
N TYR A 91 -10.04 -16.51 -14.38
CA TYR A 91 -10.74 -17.34 -13.40
C TYR A 91 -11.90 -16.61 -12.72
N TYR A 92 -11.72 -15.33 -12.37
CA TYR A 92 -12.76 -14.53 -11.72
C TYR A 92 -13.60 -13.70 -12.70
N LEU A 93 -13.41 -13.89 -14.01
CA LEU A 93 -14.15 -13.21 -15.09
C LEU A 93 -14.19 -11.69 -14.89
N THR A 94 -13.02 -11.10 -14.69
CA THR A 94 -12.84 -9.68 -14.42
C THR A 94 -11.80 -9.09 -15.38
N ARG A 95 -11.82 -7.77 -15.58
CA ARG A 95 -10.89 -7.17 -16.54
C ARG A 95 -9.48 -7.22 -15.98
N ARG A 96 -8.49 -7.40 -16.87
CA ARG A 96 -7.08 -7.43 -16.48
C ARG A 96 -6.66 -6.16 -15.72
N ILE A 97 -7.17 -4.99 -16.11
CA ILE A 97 -6.92 -3.74 -15.38
C ILE A 97 -7.44 -3.74 -13.93
N ASP A 98 -8.58 -4.40 -13.66
CA ASP A 98 -9.16 -4.48 -12.32
C ASP A 98 -8.24 -5.32 -11.39
N THR A 99 -7.65 -6.40 -11.92
CA THR A 99 -6.65 -7.21 -11.19
C THR A 99 -5.37 -6.44 -10.91
N ILE A 100 -4.82 -5.74 -11.91
CA ILE A 100 -3.62 -4.90 -11.76
C ILE A 100 -3.87 -3.79 -10.74
N ASN A 101 -5.05 -3.16 -10.79
CA ASN A 101 -5.43 -2.12 -9.85
C ASN A 101 -5.54 -2.62 -8.41
N ALA A 102 -5.86 -3.91 -8.20
CA ALA A 102 -5.87 -4.53 -6.88
C ALA A 102 -4.46 -4.73 -6.32
N PHE A 103 -3.43 -4.83 -7.16
CA PHE A 103 -2.04 -5.06 -6.74
C PHE A 103 -1.36 -3.77 -6.28
N LEU A 104 -1.81 -2.62 -6.79
CA LEU A 104 -1.12 -1.35 -6.64
C LEU A 104 -1.89 -0.38 -5.73
N PRO A 105 -1.23 0.25 -4.75
CA PRO A 105 -1.83 1.34 -3.99
C PRO A 105 -2.34 2.46 -4.91
N ALA A 106 -3.41 3.15 -4.51
CA ALA A 106 -4.01 4.23 -5.31
C ALA A 106 -2.99 5.30 -5.73
N ALA A 107 -2.07 5.66 -4.83
CA ALA A 107 -1.02 6.64 -5.10
C ALA A 107 0.00 6.19 -6.15
N VAL A 108 0.20 4.88 -6.33
CA VAL A 108 1.09 4.34 -7.38
C VAL A 108 0.38 4.38 -8.75
N ARG A 109 -0.94 4.22 -8.77
CA ARG A 109 -1.77 4.21 -9.99
C ARG A 109 -1.99 5.61 -10.60
N THR A 110 -1.58 6.66 -9.90
CA THR A 110 -1.78 8.05 -10.33
C THR A 110 -0.48 8.84 -10.42
N THR A 111 -0.45 9.78 -11.37
CA THR A 111 0.66 10.70 -11.63
C THR A 111 0.37 12.14 -11.18
N VAL A 112 -0.86 12.42 -10.73
CA VAL A 112 -1.41 13.78 -10.59
C VAL A 112 -0.74 14.61 -9.47
N ASP A 113 0.06 13.97 -8.61
CA ASP A 113 0.57 14.58 -7.39
C ASP A 113 2.10 14.48 -7.21
N ASP A 114 2.86 14.13 -8.26
CA ASP A 114 4.31 14.02 -8.12
C ASP A 114 4.97 15.42 -8.02
N ILE A 115 5.89 15.58 -7.07
CA ILE A 115 6.69 16.78 -6.82
C ILE A 115 8.15 16.47 -7.16
N ALA A 116 8.74 17.33 -7.99
CA ALA A 116 10.17 17.41 -8.16
C ALA A 116 10.73 18.51 -7.25
N GLU A 117 11.70 18.16 -6.42
CA GLU A 117 12.42 19.07 -5.53
C GLU A 117 13.91 19.05 -5.85
N LEU A 118 14.55 20.22 -5.90
CA LEU A 118 16.01 20.31 -6.04
C LEU A 118 16.68 19.89 -4.73
N ARG A 119 17.64 18.96 -4.78
CA ARG A 119 18.42 18.61 -3.58
C ARG A 119 19.33 19.77 -3.17
N ALA A 120 19.34 20.07 -1.87
CA ALA A 120 20.03 21.22 -1.32
C ALA A 120 21.54 21.01 -1.07
N PHE A 121 22.06 19.78 -1.22
CA PHE A 121 23.43 19.43 -0.86
C PHE A 121 24.15 18.72 -2.01
N GLU A 122 25.26 19.31 -2.46
CA GLU A 122 26.19 18.75 -3.44
C GLU A 122 27.51 18.41 -2.74
N LEU A 123 27.92 17.14 -2.70
CA LEU A 123 29.35 16.82 -2.70
C LEU A 123 29.73 16.70 -4.17
N GLY A 124 30.41 17.73 -4.68
CA GLY A 124 30.84 17.82 -6.07
C GLY A 124 31.77 16.67 -6.44
N THR A 125 31.22 15.56 -6.88
CA THR A 125 31.89 14.69 -7.84
C THR A 125 31.33 15.05 -9.19
N ARG A 126 32.17 15.58 -10.09
CA ARG A 126 31.84 15.69 -11.52
C ARG A 126 31.55 14.27 -12.00
N ASN A 127 30.30 13.82 -11.93
CA ASN A 127 29.90 12.54 -12.47
C ASN A 127 29.76 12.74 -14.00
N PRO A 128 30.74 12.31 -14.83
CA PRO A 128 30.83 12.76 -16.22
C PRO A 128 29.75 12.16 -17.14
N ARG A 129 28.85 11.34 -16.60
CA ARG A 129 27.90 10.53 -17.38
C ARG A 129 26.52 11.16 -17.59
N ILE A 130 26.23 12.32 -17.02
CA ILE A 130 24.95 13.00 -17.29
C ILE A 130 25.16 13.97 -18.45
N VAL A 131 24.84 13.49 -19.65
CA VAL A 131 24.80 14.30 -20.87
C VAL A 131 23.96 15.57 -20.63
N ASN A 132 24.54 16.74 -20.86
CA ASN A 132 23.95 18.03 -20.53
C ASN A 132 22.88 18.42 -21.57
N THR A 133 21.68 17.84 -21.49
CA THR A 133 20.60 18.12 -22.45
C THR A 133 19.90 19.44 -22.13
N ALA A 134 19.33 20.10 -23.16
CA ALA A 134 18.59 21.36 -23.00
C ALA A 134 17.41 21.23 -22.00
N LEU A 135 16.73 20.08 -22.01
CA LEU A 135 15.61 19.82 -21.10
C LEU A 135 16.06 19.68 -19.64
N ARG A 136 17.17 18.98 -19.36
CA ARG A 136 17.74 18.87 -18.01
C ARG A 136 18.11 20.25 -17.44
N ARG A 137 18.77 21.09 -18.24
CA ARG A 137 19.10 22.48 -17.85
C ARG A 137 17.85 23.30 -17.54
N ALA A 138 16.82 23.19 -18.37
CA ALA A 138 15.57 23.90 -18.14
C ALA A 138 14.88 23.48 -16.84
N ILE A 139 14.84 22.17 -16.53
CA ILE A 139 14.27 21.65 -15.28
C ILE A 139 15.07 22.16 -14.08
N ILE A 140 16.39 22.00 -14.07
CA ILE A 140 17.25 22.46 -12.97
C ILE A 140 17.14 23.98 -12.79
N SER A 141 17.14 24.75 -13.87
CA SER A 141 16.98 26.21 -13.83
C SER A 141 15.61 26.64 -13.29
N MET A 142 14.54 25.89 -13.55
CA MET A 142 13.23 26.20 -12.96
C MET A 142 13.18 25.86 -11.48
N LEU A 143 13.78 24.73 -11.08
CA LEU A 143 13.81 24.27 -9.70
C LEU A 143 14.79 25.07 -8.82
N SER A 144 15.83 25.68 -9.41
CA SER A 144 16.71 26.60 -8.67
C SER A 144 15.99 27.89 -8.27
N VAL A 145 15.06 28.37 -9.10
CA VAL A 145 14.20 29.53 -8.79
C VAL A 145 13.08 29.15 -7.83
N LYS A 146 12.42 28.01 -8.06
CA LYS A 146 11.38 27.46 -7.18
C LYS A 146 11.77 26.05 -6.74
N LYS A 147 12.34 25.95 -5.52
CA LYS A 147 12.90 24.71 -4.94
C LYS A 147 12.03 23.47 -5.12
N LYS A 148 10.69 23.61 -5.15
CA LYS A 148 9.73 22.52 -5.39
C LYS A 148 8.69 22.92 -6.43
N LEU A 149 8.42 22.04 -7.39
CA LEU A 149 7.34 22.18 -8.38
C LEU A 149 6.66 20.83 -8.60
N THR A 150 5.36 20.82 -8.92
CA THR A 150 4.69 19.58 -9.35
C THR A 150 5.11 19.21 -10.77
N VAL A 151 5.12 17.92 -11.10
CA VAL A 151 5.45 17.47 -12.47
C VAL A 151 4.47 18.06 -13.48
N SER A 152 3.19 18.20 -13.13
CA SER A 152 2.18 18.89 -13.95
C SER A 152 2.52 20.38 -14.19
N GLN A 153 3.09 21.07 -13.20
CA GLN A 153 3.55 22.45 -13.36
C GLN A 153 4.77 22.54 -14.28
N LEU A 154 5.71 21.59 -14.18
CA LEU A 154 6.85 21.49 -15.08
C LEU A 154 6.39 21.19 -16.51
N GLN A 155 5.46 20.24 -16.69
CA GLN A 155 4.86 19.91 -17.99
C GLN A 155 4.23 21.14 -18.66
N ARG A 156 3.38 21.88 -17.92
CA ARG A 156 2.72 23.08 -18.45
C ARG A 156 3.71 24.18 -18.85
N ARG A 157 4.82 24.33 -18.12
CA ARG A 157 5.82 25.38 -18.39
C ARG A 157 6.79 25.02 -19.51
N LEU A 158 7.15 23.74 -19.62
CA LEU A 158 8.15 23.26 -20.58
C LEU A 158 7.51 22.82 -21.90
N GLY A 159 6.22 22.44 -21.90
CA GLY A 159 5.51 21.99 -23.10
C GLY A 159 6.08 20.71 -23.72
N LYS A 160 6.83 19.91 -22.94
CA LYS A 160 7.52 18.70 -23.42
C LYS A 160 6.82 17.42 -22.94
N LYS A 161 6.73 16.46 -23.85
CA LYS A 161 6.46 15.03 -23.59
C LYS A 161 7.82 14.40 -23.23
N GLN A 162 7.93 13.49 -22.24
CA GLN A 162 9.18 12.94 -21.65
C GLN A 162 9.76 13.72 -20.45
N LEU A 163 8.94 14.01 -19.44
CA LEU A 163 9.41 14.63 -18.20
C LEU A 163 9.77 13.60 -17.13
N TYR A 164 9.04 12.48 -17.03
CA TYR A 164 9.26 11.48 -16.00
C TYR A 164 10.57 10.72 -16.20
N GLN A 165 10.91 10.34 -17.44
CA GLN A 165 12.19 9.71 -17.74
C GLN A 165 13.36 10.62 -17.32
N VAL A 166 13.33 11.90 -17.72
CA VAL A 166 14.40 12.85 -17.42
C VAL A 166 14.49 13.14 -15.92
N LEU A 167 13.35 13.26 -15.24
CA LEU A 167 13.32 13.46 -13.79
C LEU A 167 13.85 12.25 -13.02
N SER A 168 13.53 11.02 -13.47
CA SER A 168 14.06 9.79 -12.87
C SER A 168 15.58 9.70 -13.05
N GLU A 169 16.10 10.10 -14.21
CA GLU A 169 17.54 10.17 -14.46
C GLU A 169 18.24 11.22 -13.59
N LEU A 170 17.62 12.39 -13.40
CA LEU A 170 18.13 13.43 -12.51
C LEU A 170 18.08 12.99 -11.03
N GLU A 171 17.07 12.22 -10.63
CA GLU A 171 16.97 11.66 -9.28
C GLU A 171 18.07 10.62 -9.04
N ARG A 172 18.28 9.69 -9.97
CA ARG A 172 19.39 8.73 -9.92
C ARG A 172 20.75 9.43 -9.92
N GLY A 173 20.86 10.57 -10.60
CA GLY A 173 22.03 11.44 -10.58
C GLY A 173 22.20 12.26 -9.29
N GLY A 174 21.20 12.27 -8.40
CA GLY A 174 21.24 13.01 -7.13
C GLY A 174 20.91 14.50 -7.22
N TYR A 175 20.38 15.00 -8.35
CA TYR A 175 20.07 16.43 -8.55
C TYR A 175 18.70 16.80 -8.02
N VAL A 176 17.74 15.90 -8.16
CA VAL A 176 16.36 16.10 -7.71
C VAL A 176 15.91 14.95 -6.82
N THR A 177 14.90 15.19 -6.00
CA THR A 177 14.14 14.14 -5.32
C THR A 177 12.74 14.15 -5.91
N LEU A 178 12.26 13.00 -6.37
CA LEU A 178 10.87 12.80 -6.73
C LEU A 178 10.12 12.27 -5.52
N SER A 179 9.07 12.99 -5.14
CA SER A 179 8.20 12.57 -4.04
C SER A 179 6.75 12.69 -4.46
N LYS A 180 5.88 11.89 -3.87
CA LYS A 180 4.44 12.04 -4.06
C LYS A 180 3.90 13.06 -3.06
N LYS A 181 3.08 13.98 -3.54
CA LYS A 181 2.29 14.86 -2.69
C LYS A 181 1.05 14.12 -2.25
N PHE A 182 1.05 13.65 -1.03
CA PHE A 182 -0.18 13.18 -0.44
C PHE A 182 -0.92 14.41 0.07
N SER A 183 -2.18 14.56 -0.32
CA SER A 183 -3.10 15.37 0.47
C SER A 183 -3.06 14.74 1.86
N SER A 184 -2.40 15.40 2.81
CA SER A 184 -2.68 15.11 4.20
C SER A 184 -4.16 15.46 4.37
N LYS A 185 -5.03 14.45 4.34
CA LYS A 185 -6.25 14.56 5.12
C LYS A 185 -5.70 14.84 6.51
N SER A 186 -5.94 16.05 7.02
CA SER A 186 -5.69 16.35 8.42
C SER A 186 -6.15 15.13 9.22
N PRO A 187 -5.33 14.63 10.17
CA PRO A 187 -5.63 13.42 10.92
C PRO A 187 -7.11 13.45 11.31
N LYS A 188 -7.88 12.38 10.99
CA LYS A 188 -9.34 12.40 11.10
C LYS A 188 -9.73 13.03 12.43
N GLN A 189 -10.23 14.26 12.40
CA GLN A 189 -10.61 14.95 13.63
C GLN A 189 -12.01 14.48 13.99
N LYS A 190 -12.17 14.03 15.22
CA LYS A 190 -13.49 13.83 15.79
C LYS A 190 -13.81 14.97 16.73
N THR A 191 -15.07 15.40 16.67
CA THR A 191 -15.61 16.35 17.62
C THR A 191 -15.90 15.60 18.92
N VAL A 192 -15.23 16.02 19.98
CA VAL A 192 -15.47 15.55 21.35
C VAL A 192 -15.95 16.73 22.20
N TYR A 193 -16.70 16.40 23.25
CA TYR A 193 -17.25 17.35 24.20
C TYR A 193 -16.71 17.05 25.58
N ARG A 194 -16.39 18.09 26.36
CA ARG A 194 -15.94 17.97 27.75
C ARG A 194 -16.65 19.01 28.61
N ALA A 195 -16.98 18.66 29.84
CA ALA A 195 -17.49 19.65 30.81
C ALA A 195 -16.40 20.68 31.14
N THR A 196 -16.74 21.97 31.13
CA THR A 196 -15.76 23.04 31.42
C THR A 196 -15.41 23.12 32.90
N ALA A 197 -16.31 22.63 33.76
CA ALA A 197 -16.14 22.55 35.20
C ALA A 197 -16.94 21.34 35.77
N PRO A 198 -16.62 20.88 36.99
CA PRO A 198 -17.45 19.90 37.69
C PRO A 198 -18.89 20.40 37.86
N LEU A 199 -19.85 19.48 37.92
CA LEU A 199 -21.23 19.81 38.19
C LEU A 199 -21.36 20.37 39.62
N THR A 200 -21.79 21.63 39.76
CA THR A 200 -22.06 22.28 41.05
C THR A 200 -23.56 22.43 41.29
N GLU A 201 -23.98 22.61 42.55
CA GLU A 201 -25.39 22.85 42.89
C GLU A 201 -26.00 24.06 42.16
N GLU A 202 -25.21 25.09 41.87
CA GLU A 202 -25.63 26.26 41.11
C GLU A 202 -25.93 25.92 39.64
N THR A 203 -25.06 25.14 39.00
CA THR A 203 -25.27 24.68 37.61
C THR A 203 -26.45 23.71 37.50
N ALA A 204 -26.68 22.87 38.53
CA ALA A 204 -27.83 21.99 38.61
C ALA A 204 -29.14 22.77 38.74
N LYS A 205 -29.17 23.84 39.56
CA LYS A 205 -30.32 24.75 39.66
C LYS A 205 -30.59 25.49 38.35
N LEU A 206 -29.55 25.94 37.65
CA LEU A 206 -29.66 26.64 36.37
C LEU A 206 -30.22 25.76 35.23
N LEU A 207 -30.03 24.45 35.32
CA LEU A 207 -30.55 23.46 34.36
C LEU A 207 -31.78 22.68 34.84
N SER A 208 -32.35 23.05 36.00
CA SER A 208 -33.48 22.35 36.62
C SER A 208 -34.73 22.24 35.73
N ALA A 209 -34.96 23.23 34.85
CA ALA A 209 -36.06 23.22 33.88
C ALA A 209 -35.75 22.46 32.56
N ALA A 210 -34.54 21.91 32.40
CA ALA A 210 -34.07 21.26 31.18
C ALA A 210 -33.41 19.90 31.49
N PRO A 211 -34.21 18.85 31.80
CA PRO A 211 -33.70 17.58 32.31
C PRO A 211 -32.69 16.88 31.39
N LYS A 212 -32.86 16.96 30.07
CA LYS A 212 -31.89 16.38 29.11
C LYS A 212 -30.57 17.16 29.02
N GLN A 213 -30.57 18.46 29.35
CA GLN A 213 -29.33 19.26 29.43
C GLN A 213 -28.56 18.91 30.71
N LEU A 214 -29.28 18.73 31.82
CA LEU A 214 -28.71 18.27 33.09
C LEU A 214 -28.11 16.87 32.95
N GLU A 215 -28.82 15.93 32.31
CA GLU A 215 -28.33 14.57 32.06
C GLU A 215 -27.05 14.57 31.22
N ALA A 216 -27.01 15.38 30.15
CA ALA A 216 -25.82 15.51 29.31
C ALA A 216 -24.62 16.10 30.07
N LEU A 217 -24.84 17.12 30.89
CA LEU A 217 -23.78 17.71 31.71
C LEU A 217 -23.29 16.76 32.81
N SER A 218 -24.19 16.01 33.47
CA SER A 218 -23.84 15.01 34.48
C SER A 218 -22.97 13.91 33.90
N LYS A 219 -23.38 13.33 32.77
CA LYS A 219 -22.59 12.28 32.08
C LYS A 219 -21.19 12.77 31.70
N LEU A 220 -21.08 14.00 31.18
CA LEU A 220 -19.80 14.60 30.82
C LEU A 220 -18.94 14.92 32.05
N ALA A 221 -19.54 15.39 33.15
CA ALA A 221 -18.83 15.72 34.39
C ALA A 221 -18.38 14.45 35.16
N GLU A 222 -19.19 13.40 35.19
CA GLU A 222 -18.88 12.11 35.83
C GLU A 222 -17.77 11.36 35.09
N SER A 223 -17.78 11.40 33.75
CA SER A 223 -16.75 10.72 32.95
C SER A 223 -15.35 11.31 33.12
N GLY A 224 -15.23 12.57 33.59
CA GLY A 224 -13.96 13.29 33.74
C GLY A 224 -13.15 13.46 32.43
N HIS A 225 -13.68 13.00 31.30
CA HIS A 225 -12.98 12.82 30.04
C HIS A 225 -13.79 13.40 28.86
N GLU A 226 -13.11 13.52 27.73
CA GLU A 226 -13.71 13.94 26.47
C GLU A 226 -14.57 12.82 25.88
N CYS A 227 -15.84 13.10 25.55
CA CYS A 227 -16.76 12.12 24.98
C CYS A 227 -17.22 12.51 23.58
N GLU A 228 -17.40 11.52 22.71
CA GLU A 228 -18.00 11.72 21.39
C GLU A 228 -19.53 11.88 21.51
N ALA A 229 -20.16 12.59 20.57
CA ALA A 229 -21.62 12.74 20.56
C ALA A 229 -22.36 11.39 20.43
N GLY A 230 -21.75 10.40 19.76
CA GLY A 230 -22.31 9.05 19.63
C GLY A 230 -22.23 8.21 20.91
N GLU A 231 -21.35 8.57 21.84
CA GLU A 231 -21.18 7.91 23.13
C GLU A 231 -22.16 8.43 24.20
N LEU A 232 -22.99 9.41 23.83
CA LEU A 232 -24.03 10.02 24.66
C LEU A 232 -25.42 9.59 24.17
N PRO A 233 -25.84 8.33 24.40
CA PRO A 233 -27.11 7.82 23.93
C PRO A 233 -28.28 8.63 24.50
N GLY A 234 -29.21 9.02 23.63
CA GLY A 234 -30.39 9.81 23.99
C GLY A 234 -30.19 11.34 23.98
N ILE A 235 -28.96 11.83 23.79
CA ILE A 235 -28.62 13.25 23.77
C ILE A 235 -28.44 13.73 22.33
N GLY A 236 -29.37 14.54 21.84
CA GLY A 236 -29.31 15.12 20.50
C GLY A 236 -28.25 16.23 20.37
N SER A 237 -27.72 16.44 19.16
CA SER A 237 -26.71 17.47 18.85
C SER A 237 -27.14 18.91 19.19
N GLU A 238 -28.44 19.18 19.23
CA GLU A 238 -29.01 20.47 19.64
C GLU A 238 -28.71 20.78 21.12
N ILE A 239 -28.82 19.77 21.98
CA ILE A 239 -28.59 19.89 23.43
C ILE A 239 -27.13 20.24 23.70
N LEU A 240 -26.21 19.56 23.02
CA LEU A 240 -24.78 19.83 23.10
C LEU A 240 -24.46 21.26 22.62
N ARG A 241 -25.11 21.74 21.55
CA ARG A 241 -24.90 23.12 21.07
C ARG A 241 -25.36 24.17 22.08
N ILE A 242 -26.50 23.95 22.74
CA ILE A 242 -27.01 24.85 23.78
C ILE A 242 -26.06 24.87 24.99
N LEU A 243 -25.58 23.72 25.43
CA LEU A 243 -24.62 23.62 26.54
C LEU A 243 -23.29 24.31 26.22
N VAL A 244 -22.79 24.19 24.98
CA VAL A 244 -21.62 24.94 24.51
C VAL A 244 -21.88 26.45 24.56
N LYS A 245 -23.05 26.91 24.08
CA LYS A 245 -23.41 28.34 24.10
C LYS A 245 -23.53 28.89 25.52
N LYS A 246 -23.96 28.06 26.48
CA LYS A 246 -24.02 28.40 27.91
C LYS A 246 -22.67 28.34 28.61
N GLY A 247 -21.60 27.89 27.94
CA GLY A 247 -20.25 27.79 28.51
C GLY A 247 -20.07 26.63 29.51
N LEU A 248 -21.02 25.69 29.57
CA LEU A 248 -21.00 24.57 30.53
C LEU A 248 -20.23 23.36 30.00
N ILE A 249 -20.10 23.25 28.67
CA ILE A 249 -19.25 22.26 28.01
C ILE A 249 -18.44 22.95 26.92
N GLU A 250 -17.28 22.43 26.59
CA GLU A 250 -16.47 22.87 25.47
C GLU A 250 -16.49 21.85 24.34
N LYS A 251 -16.34 22.34 23.11
CA LYS A 251 -16.25 21.54 21.90
C LYS A 251 -14.80 21.51 21.44
N LEU A 252 -14.18 20.34 21.47
CA LEU A 252 -12.79 20.14 21.07
C LEU A 252 -12.71 19.30 19.79
N GLN A 253 -11.67 19.52 19.00
CA GLN A 253 -11.31 18.65 17.89
C GLN A 253 -10.16 17.76 18.35
N ARG A 254 -10.42 16.46 18.47
CA ARG A 254 -9.40 15.48 18.81
C ARG A 254 -8.91 14.80 17.54
N GLU A 255 -7.60 14.76 17.36
CA GLU A 255 -7.00 13.92 16.33
C GLU A 255 -7.27 12.45 16.68
N VAL A 256 -8.02 11.76 15.82
CA VAL A 256 -8.08 10.31 15.87
C VAL A 256 -6.78 9.81 15.26
N LYS A 257 -5.81 9.49 16.14
CA LYS A 257 -4.75 8.59 15.75
C LYS A 257 -5.40 7.29 15.31
N SER A 258 -4.94 6.72 14.20
CA SER A 258 -5.30 5.34 13.84
C SER A 258 -5.08 4.48 15.09
N ASN A 259 -6.11 3.77 15.56
CA ASN A 259 -6.02 2.92 16.75
C ASN A 259 -5.00 1.76 16.59
N PHE A 260 -4.40 1.61 15.40
CA PHE A 260 -3.18 0.84 15.21
C PHE A 260 -2.00 1.58 15.85
N ASN A 261 -1.81 1.36 17.15
CA ASN A 261 -0.61 1.77 17.84
C ASN A 261 0.58 1.01 17.21
N THR A 262 1.47 1.73 16.53
CA THR A 262 2.73 1.20 16.00
C THR A 262 3.77 0.93 17.09
N GLY A 263 3.42 1.17 18.36
CA GLY A 263 4.10 0.66 19.55
C GLY A 263 3.97 -0.86 19.67
N PHE A 264 4.45 -1.57 18.66
CA PHE A 264 4.60 -3.02 18.57
C PHE A 264 5.69 -3.46 19.54
N SER A 265 5.37 -3.56 20.82
CA SER A 265 6.28 -4.02 21.85
C SER A 265 5.55 -5.00 22.76
N GLU A 266 5.48 -6.26 22.36
CA GLU A 266 5.39 -7.35 23.35
C GLU A 266 6.80 -7.49 23.97
N PRO A 267 6.94 -7.55 25.30
CA PRO A 267 8.21 -7.90 25.92
C PRO A 267 8.63 -9.29 25.44
N ALA A 268 9.91 -9.45 25.09
CA ALA A 268 10.44 -10.73 24.67
C ALA A 268 10.18 -11.80 25.72
N GLY A 269 9.31 -12.76 25.38
CA GLY A 269 9.14 -13.97 26.16
C GLY A 269 10.43 -14.81 26.11
N PRO A 270 10.59 -15.81 27.00
CA PRO A 270 11.70 -16.73 26.92
C PRO A 270 11.73 -17.39 25.52
N PRO A 271 12.93 -17.63 24.94
CA PRO A 271 13.05 -18.23 23.63
C PRO A 271 12.33 -19.58 23.60
N LYS A 272 11.33 -19.69 22.72
CA LYS A 272 10.57 -20.93 22.54
C LYS A 272 11.33 -21.83 21.57
N THR A 273 11.62 -23.06 21.99
CA THR A 273 12.21 -24.07 21.13
C THR A 273 11.12 -24.92 20.47
N PRO A 274 11.23 -25.22 19.17
CA PRO A 274 10.28 -26.11 18.51
C PRO A 274 10.30 -27.52 19.12
N SER A 275 9.13 -28.11 19.32
CA SER A 275 9.00 -29.51 19.73
C SER A 275 9.52 -30.47 18.64
N PRO A 276 9.80 -31.75 18.95
CA PRO A 276 10.25 -32.71 17.93
C PRO A 276 9.29 -32.83 16.73
N LEU A 277 7.98 -32.73 16.97
CA LEU A 277 6.98 -32.71 15.89
C LEU A 277 7.11 -31.45 15.02
N GLN A 278 7.29 -30.29 15.64
CA GLN A 278 7.48 -29.02 14.93
C GLN A 278 8.81 -28.99 14.17
N GLN A 279 9.86 -29.61 14.70
CA GLN A 279 11.14 -29.76 14.01
C GLN A 279 10.99 -30.59 12.73
N ASN A 280 10.32 -31.75 12.80
CA ASN A 280 10.06 -32.58 11.62
C ASN A 280 9.26 -31.82 10.55
N ILE A 281 8.23 -31.06 10.96
CA ILE A 281 7.45 -30.21 10.06
C ILE A 281 8.35 -29.15 9.40
N LEU A 282 9.16 -28.46 10.20
CA LEU A 282 10.10 -27.46 9.69
C LEU A 282 11.08 -28.07 8.69
N GLU A 283 11.69 -29.22 8.98
CA GLU A 283 12.59 -29.90 8.05
C GLU A 283 11.95 -30.18 6.68
N GLU A 284 10.68 -30.60 6.65
CA GLU A 284 9.96 -30.85 5.40
C GLU A 284 9.71 -29.54 4.62
N LEU A 285 9.26 -28.49 5.32
CA LEU A 285 9.05 -27.18 4.72
C LEU A 285 10.35 -26.59 4.17
N LEU A 286 11.45 -26.70 4.93
CA LEU A 286 12.77 -26.17 4.56
C LEU A 286 13.36 -26.88 3.34
N LYS A 287 13.22 -28.21 3.26
CA LYS A 287 13.62 -28.97 2.06
C LYS A 287 12.92 -28.46 0.79
N ALA A 288 11.65 -28.07 0.88
CA ALA A 288 10.91 -27.52 -0.25
C ALA A 288 11.37 -26.08 -0.58
N VAL A 289 11.63 -25.25 0.42
CA VAL A 289 12.19 -23.90 0.24
C VAL A 289 13.56 -23.96 -0.45
N GLU A 290 14.46 -24.86 -0.02
CA GLU A 290 15.81 -25.01 -0.59
C GLU A 290 15.77 -25.45 -2.06
N LYS A 291 14.83 -26.34 -2.42
CA LYS A 291 14.68 -26.84 -3.79
C LYS A 291 14.08 -25.82 -4.77
N ASN A 292 13.60 -24.66 -4.30
CA ASN A 292 12.83 -23.71 -5.11
C ASN A 292 11.62 -24.37 -5.81
N GLU A 293 11.02 -25.37 -5.15
CA GLU A 293 9.90 -26.13 -5.71
C GLU A 293 8.59 -25.61 -5.11
N TYR A 294 7.62 -25.32 -5.97
CA TYR A 294 6.27 -25.05 -5.51
C TYR A 294 5.69 -26.28 -4.81
N ARG A 295 5.24 -26.09 -3.57
CA ARG A 295 4.45 -27.06 -2.81
C ARG A 295 3.45 -26.33 -1.94
N THR A 296 2.29 -26.95 -1.74
CA THR A 296 1.29 -26.48 -0.77
C THR A 296 1.20 -27.45 0.38
N PHE A 297 1.28 -26.94 1.60
CA PHE A 297 1.20 -27.70 2.84
C PHE A 297 0.01 -27.24 3.66
N LEU A 298 -0.68 -28.18 4.31
CA LEU A 298 -1.65 -27.90 5.36
C LEU A 298 -0.98 -28.11 6.72
N LEU A 299 -0.82 -27.03 7.48
CA LEU A 299 -0.41 -27.08 8.88
C LEU A 299 -1.65 -27.10 9.76
N HIS A 300 -2.10 -28.31 10.09
CA HIS A 300 -3.28 -28.54 10.91
C HIS A 300 -2.89 -28.73 12.38
N GLY A 301 -3.50 -27.96 13.27
CA GLY A 301 -3.33 -28.12 14.70
C GLY A 301 -4.13 -27.11 15.51
N VAL A 302 -4.78 -27.58 16.57
CA VAL A 302 -5.63 -26.78 17.45
C VAL A 302 -4.96 -25.49 17.94
N THR A 303 -5.76 -24.48 18.29
CA THR A 303 -5.25 -23.22 18.88
C THR A 303 -4.33 -23.50 20.06
N GLY A 304 -3.18 -22.83 20.11
CA GLY A 304 -2.18 -23.03 21.17
C GLY A 304 -1.17 -24.16 20.91
N SER A 305 -1.35 -24.98 19.87
CA SER A 305 -0.37 -26.02 19.45
C SER A 305 0.97 -25.48 18.94
N GLY A 306 1.09 -24.16 18.78
CA GLY A 306 2.32 -23.49 18.37
C GLY A 306 2.51 -23.31 16.87
N LYS A 307 1.44 -23.31 16.06
CA LYS A 307 1.52 -23.00 14.60
C LYS A 307 2.34 -21.74 14.29
N THR A 308 2.13 -20.67 15.07
CA THR A 308 2.88 -19.41 14.91
C THR A 308 4.39 -19.60 15.10
N LEU A 309 4.84 -20.50 15.99
CA LEU A 309 6.27 -20.78 16.17
C LEU A 309 6.87 -21.40 14.90
N VAL A 310 6.15 -22.34 14.29
CA VAL A 310 6.54 -22.93 12.99
C VAL A 310 6.63 -21.86 11.91
N TYR A 311 5.67 -20.92 11.85
CA TYR A 311 5.72 -19.80 10.90
C TYR A 311 6.97 -18.93 11.10
N ILE A 312 7.27 -18.56 12.34
CA ILE A 312 8.41 -17.69 12.65
C ILE A 312 9.73 -18.37 12.27
N GLU A 313 9.91 -19.65 12.63
CA GLU A 313 11.14 -20.39 12.29
C GLU A 313 11.28 -20.61 10.78
N LEU A 314 10.16 -20.90 10.08
CA LEU A 314 10.16 -20.96 8.61
C LEU A 314 10.59 -19.63 7.99
N LEU A 315 10.03 -18.51 8.45
CA LEU A 315 10.34 -17.18 7.91
C LEU A 315 11.80 -16.81 8.14
N LYS A 316 12.38 -17.12 9.31
CA LYS A 316 13.81 -16.93 9.58
C LYS A 316 14.67 -17.67 8.55
N ALA A 317 14.36 -18.93 8.27
CA ALA A 317 15.10 -19.72 7.30
C ALA A 317 14.93 -19.20 5.86
N VAL A 318 13.72 -18.77 5.49
CA VAL A 318 13.44 -18.14 4.18
C VAL A 318 14.28 -16.86 4.01
N LEU A 319 14.36 -16.01 5.04
CA LEU A 319 15.20 -14.82 5.03
C LEU A 319 16.69 -15.16 4.95
N ASN A 320 17.15 -16.16 5.70
CA ASN A 320 18.53 -16.64 5.67
C ASN A 320 18.93 -17.18 4.28
N ALA A 321 17.97 -17.74 3.53
CA ALA A 321 18.16 -18.14 2.13
C ALA A 321 18.13 -16.95 1.14
N GLY A 322 18.05 -15.71 1.63
CA GLY A 322 18.00 -14.50 0.80
C GLY A 322 16.66 -14.27 0.10
N LYS A 323 15.61 -14.98 0.51
CA LYS A 323 14.27 -14.92 -0.08
C LYS A 323 13.33 -14.02 0.70
N SER A 324 12.20 -13.67 0.10
CA SER A 324 11.13 -12.91 0.73
C SER A 324 9.96 -13.81 1.15
N ALA A 325 9.04 -13.28 1.96
CA ALA A 325 7.85 -14.02 2.37
C ALA A 325 6.61 -13.14 2.54
N ILE A 326 5.44 -13.77 2.42
CA ILE A 326 4.14 -13.16 2.71
C ILE A 326 3.47 -13.93 3.86
N VAL A 327 2.88 -13.20 4.80
CA VAL A 327 2.05 -13.77 5.87
C VAL A 327 0.68 -13.10 5.79
N LEU A 328 -0.33 -13.90 5.48
CA LEU A 328 -1.73 -13.50 5.51
C LEU A 328 -2.31 -13.93 6.85
N VAL A 329 -2.93 -12.99 7.54
CA VAL A 329 -3.75 -13.23 8.74
C VAL A 329 -5.14 -12.63 8.50
N PRO A 330 -6.20 -13.14 9.13
CA PRO A 330 -7.52 -12.51 9.06
C PRO A 330 -7.45 -11.05 9.53
N GLU A 331 -8.21 -10.15 8.91
CA GLU A 331 -8.12 -8.70 9.20
C GLU A 331 -8.41 -8.38 10.68
N ILE A 332 -9.34 -9.12 11.29
CA ILE A 332 -9.67 -9.03 12.72
C ILE A 332 -8.57 -9.59 13.64
N SER A 333 -7.79 -10.55 13.14
CA SER A 333 -6.72 -11.25 13.87
C SER A 333 -5.37 -10.55 13.76
N LEU A 334 -5.23 -9.58 12.85
CA LEU A 334 -4.10 -8.65 12.80
C LEU A 334 -4.21 -7.64 13.96
N THR A 335 -4.17 -8.14 15.18
CA THR A 335 -4.12 -7.29 16.36
C THR A 335 -2.71 -6.71 16.50
N PRO A 336 -2.54 -5.57 17.22
CA PRO A 336 -1.23 -5.07 17.57
C PRO A 336 -0.33 -6.10 18.29
N GLN A 337 -0.92 -7.09 18.97
CA GLN A 337 -0.20 -8.20 19.61
C GLN A 337 0.38 -9.15 18.57
N THR A 338 -0.44 -9.65 17.63
CA THR A 338 0.04 -10.53 16.55
C THR A 338 1.12 -9.83 15.73
N ALA A 339 0.87 -8.58 15.32
CA ALA A 339 1.82 -7.77 14.59
C ALA A 339 3.11 -7.51 15.41
N GLY A 340 2.97 -7.25 16.71
CA GLY A 340 4.08 -7.05 17.65
C GLY A 340 5.01 -8.25 17.72
N ARG A 341 4.46 -9.45 17.81
CA ARG A 341 5.23 -10.70 17.84
C ARG A 341 6.08 -10.90 16.59
N PHE A 342 5.53 -10.67 15.40
CA PHE A 342 6.34 -10.75 14.18
C PHE A 342 7.37 -9.61 14.11
N LYS A 343 7.02 -8.40 14.53
CA LYS A 343 7.95 -7.26 14.54
C LYS A 343 9.15 -7.47 15.47
N GLU A 344 8.94 -8.16 16.58
CA GLU A 344 10.00 -8.54 17.52
C GLU A 344 11.02 -9.49 16.89
N HIS A 345 10.58 -10.45 16.08
CA HIS A 345 11.47 -11.42 15.45
C HIS A 345 12.18 -10.91 14.19
N PHE A 346 11.53 -10.00 13.45
CA PHE A 346 11.99 -9.59 12.11
C PHE A 346 12.40 -8.12 12.02
N HIS A 347 12.20 -7.32 13.07
CA HIS A 347 12.63 -5.93 13.16
C HIS A 347 12.36 -5.15 11.86
N ASP A 348 13.41 -4.68 11.18
CA ASP A 348 13.31 -3.87 9.97
C ASP A 348 13.05 -4.67 8.69
N ASP A 349 13.08 -6.00 8.73
CA ASP A 349 12.80 -6.86 7.57
C ASP A 349 11.29 -7.02 7.30
N ILE A 350 10.41 -6.60 8.22
CA ILE A 350 8.96 -6.77 8.10
C ILE A 350 8.20 -5.46 7.93
N THR A 351 7.27 -5.47 6.97
CA THR A 351 6.26 -4.43 6.73
C THR A 351 4.87 -4.96 7.04
N ILE A 352 4.13 -4.24 7.89
CA ILE A 352 2.76 -4.58 8.26
C ILE A 352 1.79 -3.78 7.36
N MET A 353 0.84 -4.47 6.75
CA MET A 353 -0.14 -3.92 5.83
C MET A 353 -1.56 -4.14 6.33
N HIS A 354 -2.33 -3.06 6.50
CA HIS A 354 -3.73 -3.14 6.93
C HIS A 354 -4.63 -2.10 6.25
N SER A 355 -5.94 -2.32 6.29
CA SER A 355 -6.92 -1.48 5.60
C SER A 355 -6.94 -0.03 6.09
N ALA A 356 -6.73 0.16 7.40
CA ALA A 356 -6.73 1.47 8.07
C ALA A 356 -5.52 2.36 7.71
N MET A 357 -4.53 1.85 6.98
CA MET A 357 -3.40 2.67 6.51
C MET A 357 -3.87 3.75 5.54
N ASN A 358 -3.31 4.95 5.70
CA ASN A 358 -3.52 6.05 4.77
C ASN A 358 -2.72 5.84 3.46
N ASP A 359 -2.94 6.71 2.46
CA ASP A 359 -2.34 6.53 1.13
C ASP A 359 -0.81 6.67 1.14
N GLN A 360 -0.25 7.52 2.03
CA GLN A 360 1.20 7.66 2.22
C GLN A 360 1.78 6.37 2.82
N GLU A 361 1.18 5.86 3.91
CA GLU A 361 1.63 4.63 4.57
C GLU A 361 1.59 3.44 3.61
N LYS A 362 0.53 3.31 2.80
CA LYS A 362 0.43 2.25 1.78
C LYS A 362 1.49 2.39 0.70
N TYR A 363 1.79 3.62 0.28
CA TYR A 363 2.86 3.88 -0.68
C TYR A 363 4.23 3.52 -0.12
N ASP A 364 4.52 3.93 1.11
CA ASP A 364 5.81 3.68 1.77
C ASP A 364 6.03 2.19 2.00
N ALA A 365 4.99 1.47 2.45
CA ALA A 365 5.01 0.01 2.59
C ALA A 365 5.28 -0.68 1.24
N TRP A 366 4.54 -0.30 0.19
CA TRP A 366 4.74 -0.83 -1.15
C TRP A 366 6.15 -0.55 -1.69
N HIS A 367 6.65 0.67 -1.50
CA HIS A 367 7.99 1.07 -1.93
C HIS A 367 9.09 0.31 -1.17
N SER A 368 8.93 0.13 0.15
CA SER A 368 9.87 -0.64 0.98
C SER A 368 9.97 -2.09 0.53
N LEU A 369 8.83 -2.73 0.25
CA LEU A 369 8.77 -4.11 -0.23
C LEU A 369 9.35 -4.24 -1.65
N ARG A 370 8.97 -3.33 -2.55
CA ARG A 370 9.45 -3.33 -3.95
C ARG A 370 10.96 -3.10 -4.06
N SER A 371 11.49 -2.21 -3.22
CA SER A 371 12.94 -1.91 -3.20
C SER A 371 13.77 -2.98 -2.50
N GLY A 372 13.13 -3.97 -1.86
CA GLY A 372 13.80 -5.01 -1.08
C GLY A 372 14.34 -4.52 0.26
N LYS A 373 13.98 -3.30 0.70
CA LYS A 373 14.32 -2.79 2.04
C LYS A 373 13.69 -3.65 3.13
N THR A 374 12.47 -4.11 2.89
CA THR A 374 11.78 -5.10 3.72
C THR A 374 11.53 -6.35 2.88
N LYS A 375 11.64 -7.53 3.50
CA LYS A 375 11.53 -8.83 2.84
C LYS A 375 10.31 -9.64 3.28
N ILE A 376 9.62 -9.22 4.33
CA ILE A 376 8.39 -9.85 4.80
C ILE A 376 7.23 -8.86 4.70
N ALA A 377 6.15 -9.27 4.06
CA ALA A 377 4.87 -8.57 4.11
C ALA A 377 3.89 -9.33 5.02
N LEU A 378 3.42 -8.69 6.08
CA LEU A 378 2.41 -9.24 6.99
C LEU A 378 1.12 -8.42 6.88
N GLY A 379 -0.04 -9.07 6.74
CA GLY A 379 -1.29 -8.35 6.82
C GLY A 379 -2.51 -9.15 6.40
N ALA A 380 -3.58 -8.43 6.08
CA ALA A 380 -4.84 -9.01 5.63
C ALA A 380 -4.77 -9.53 4.18
N ARG A 381 -5.92 -9.91 3.63
CA ARG A 381 -6.09 -10.45 2.27
C ARG A 381 -5.33 -9.75 1.14
N SER A 382 -5.26 -8.40 1.12
CA SER A 382 -4.60 -7.65 0.04
C SER A 382 -3.08 -7.77 0.05
N THR A 383 -2.50 -8.20 1.16
CA THR A 383 -1.05 -8.41 1.31
C THR A 383 -0.53 -9.51 0.38
N VAL A 384 -1.41 -10.38 -0.14
CA VAL A 384 -1.05 -11.39 -1.14
C VAL A 384 -0.44 -10.79 -2.42
N PHE A 385 -0.72 -9.50 -2.69
CA PHE A 385 -0.19 -8.77 -3.84
C PHE A 385 1.07 -7.94 -3.53
N ALA A 386 1.70 -8.14 -2.37
CA ALA A 386 2.94 -7.45 -2.02
C ALA A 386 3.98 -7.57 -3.16
N PRO A 387 4.64 -6.48 -3.57
CA PRO A 387 5.54 -6.45 -4.74
C PRO A 387 6.93 -7.02 -4.41
N LEU A 388 6.94 -8.22 -3.82
CA LEU A 388 8.14 -8.92 -3.39
C LEU A 388 8.76 -9.72 -4.54
N GLU A 389 10.08 -9.60 -4.66
CA GLU A 389 10.93 -10.43 -5.53
C GLU A 389 11.51 -11.61 -4.75
N ASN A 390 11.88 -12.69 -5.45
CA ASN A 390 12.49 -13.88 -4.85
C ASN A 390 11.65 -14.49 -3.70
N LEU A 391 10.34 -14.64 -3.93
CA LEU A 391 9.39 -15.13 -2.94
C LEU A 391 9.67 -16.62 -2.62
N GLY A 392 9.95 -16.91 -1.35
CA GLY A 392 10.24 -18.26 -0.87
C GLY A 392 9.07 -18.95 -0.18
N ALA A 393 8.21 -18.19 0.51
CA ALA A 393 7.07 -18.73 1.23
C ALA A 393 5.88 -17.76 1.28
N ILE A 394 4.67 -18.32 1.27
CA ILE A 394 3.43 -17.63 1.59
C ILE A 394 2.69 -18.41 2.66
N ILE A 395 2.42 -17.78 3.80
CA ILE A 395 1.67 -18.37 4.90
C ILE A 395 0.27 -17.76 4.90
N VAL A 396 -0.75 -18.60 5.03
CA VAL A 396 -2.15 -18.18 5.21
C VAL A 396 -2.62 -18.77 6.53
N ASP A 397 -2.69 -17.94 7.57
CA ASP A 397 -3.15 -18.38 8.88
C ASP A 397 -4.67 -18.39 8.97
N GLU A 398 -5.25 -19.33 9.72
CA GLU A 398 -6.71 -19.53 9.80
C GLU A 398 -7.36 -19.57 8.41
N GLU A 399 -6.85 -20.42 7.51
CA GLU A 399 -7.20 -20.46 6.08
C GLU A 399 -8.70 -20.61 5.79
N HIS A 400 -9.43 -21.22 6.73
CA HIS A 400 -10.87 -21.46 6.68
C HIS A 400 -11.71 -20.18 6.87
N GLU A 401 -11.08 -19.06 7.26
CA GLU A 401 -11.77 -17.81 7.53
C GLU A 401 -12.40 -17.18 6.28
N GLY A 402 -13.70 -16.89 6.35
CA GLY A 402 -14.45 -16.26 5.26
C GLY A 402 -13.96 -14.86 4.89
N ALA A 403 -13.24 -14.19 5.80
CA ALA A 403 -12.63 -12.87 5.59
C ALA A 403 -11.63 -12.84 4.41
N TYR A 404 -11.14 -13.99 3.97
CA TYR A 404 -10.27 -14.09 2.79
C TYR A 404 -11.01 -13.90 1.46
N LYS A 405 -12.33 -13.94 1.43
CA LYS A 405 -13.11 -13.63 0.23
C LYS A 405 -13.27 -12.13 0.03
N GLN A 406 -13.04 -11.65 -1.19
CA GLN A 406 -13.28 -10.27 -1.60
C GLN A 406 -14.69 -10.08 -2.20
N ASP A 407 -15.42 -9.09 -1.70
CA ASP A 407 -16.79 -8.77 -2.13
C ASP A 407 -16.84 -7.83 -3.34
N ARG A 408 -15.78 -7.04 -3.54
CA ARG A 408 -15.67 -6.07 -4.65
C ARG A 408 -14.84 -6.64 -5.80
N ASN A 409 -15.04 -6.14 -7.01
CA ASN A 409 -14.19 -6.56 -8.13
C ASN A 409 -12.73 -6.11 -7.91
N PRO A 410 -11.74 -6.97 -8.20
CA PRO A 410 -11.86 -8.40 -8.53
C PRO A 410 -12.31 -9.22 -7.30
N ARG A 411 -13.35 -10.06 -7.42
CA ARG A 411 -13.91 -10.85 -6.29
C ARG A 411 -13.08 -12.10 -5.99
N TYR A 412 -11.78 -11.93 -5.76
CA TYR A 412 -10.85 -13.03 -5.53
C TYR A 412 -11.01 -13.65 -4.14
N HIS A 413 -10.51 -14.88 -3.97
CA HIS A 413 -10.31 -15.50 -2.66
C HIS A 413 -8.81 -15.48 -2.34
N ALA A 414 -8.41 -14.87 -1.23
CA ALA A 414 -6.99 -14.62 -0.94
C ALA A 414 -6.20 -15.92 -0.71
N ARG A 415 -6.80 -16.94 -0.07
CA ARG A 415 -6.21 -18.29 0.03
C ARG A 415 -5.89 -18.88 -1.34
N ASP A 416 -6.88 -19.00 -2.23
CA ASP A 416 -6.67 -19.57 -3.57
C ASP A 416 -5.65 -18.74 -4.36
N THR A 417 -5.72 -17.42 -4.22
CA THR A 417 -4.76 -16.49 -4.82
C THR A 417 -3.35 -16.68 -4.27
N ALA A 418 -3.19 -16.99 -2.98
CA ALA A 418 -1.91 -17.29 -2.36
C ALA A 418 -1.31 -18.60 -2.89
N VAL A 419 -2.12 -19.64 -3.07
CA VAL A 419 -1.69 -20.91 -3.68
C VAL A 419 -1.19 -20.68 -5.11
N MET A 420 -1.94 -19.93 -5.92
CA MET A 420 -1.54 -19.60 -7.29
C MET A 420 -0.33 -18.66 -7.33
N ARG A 421 -0.25 -17.70 -6.40
CA ARG A 421 0.91 -16.81 -6.27
C ARG A 421 2.18 -17.59 -5.94
N ALA A 422 2.08 -18.59 -5.06
CA ALA A 422 3.18 -19.46 -4.71
C ALA A 422 3.62 -20.29 -5.93
N LEU A 423 2.67 -20.86 -6.68
CA LEU A 423 2.94 -21.58 -7.93
C LEU A 423 3.71 -20.73 -8.93
N TYR A 424 3.21 -19.52 -9.25
CA TYR A 424 3.87 -18.63 -10.21
C TYR A 424 5.21 -18.05 -9.73
N SER A 425 5.53 -18.20 -8.45
CA SER A 425 6.78 -17.71 -7.88
C SER A 425 7.79 -18.82 -7.56
N GLY A 426 7.44 -20.10 -7.75
CA GLY A 426 8.26 -21.22 -7.28
C GLY A 426 8.43 -21.24 -5.75
N ALA A 427 7.45 -20.69 -5.03
CA ALA A 427 7.45 -20.57 -3.57
C ALA A 427 6.61 -21.70 -2.95
N ILE A 428 6.82 -21.97 -1.67
CA ILE A 428 5.89 -22.82 -0.93
C ILE A 428 4.68 -22.03 -0.42
N CYS A 429 3.54 -22.68 -0.28
CA CYS A 429 2.36 -22.14 0.38
C CYS A 429 2.03 -22.98 1.63
N VAL A 430 1.87 -22.34 2.78
CA VAL A 430 1.48 -23.00 4.03
C VAL A 430 0.12 -22.48 4.44
N LEU A 431 -0.86 -23.38 4.47
CA LEU A 431 -2.22 -23.11 4.93
C LEU A 431 -2.33 -23.57 6.37
N GLY A 432 -2.55 -22.65 7.30
CA GLY A 432 -2.75 -22.93 8.71
C GLY A 432 -4.22 -23.10 9.05
N SER A 433 -4.58 -24.15 9.77
CA SER A 433 -5.93 -24.28 10.35
C SER A 433 -5.87 -24.90 11.73
N ALA A 434 -6.80 -24.49 12.60
CA ALA A 434 -7.11 -25.17 13.85
C ALA A 434 -7.87 -26.48 13.61
#